data_AF-A0A429G6K5-F1
#
_entry.id   AF-A0A429G6K5-F1
#
_cell.length_a   1.000
_cell.length_b   1.000
_cell.length_c   1.000
_cell.angle_alpha   90.00
_cell.angle_beta   90.00
_cell.angle_gamma   90.00
#
_symmetry.space_group_name_H-M   'P 1'
#
loop_
_entity.id
_entity.type
_entity.pdbx_description
1 polymer ?
#
loop_
_entity_poly.entity_id
_entity_poly.type
_entity_poly.pdbx_seq_one_letter_code
_entity_poly.pdbx_strand_id
1 'polypeptide(L)'
;MAWQLHYTSVRHGPTGRSGFQFVAETPGLPEGARAGVLPHLSYRPPPEAPAEPGDAELGRFPVSLLYDRVDGRPVLVRCRYLGRDYSGRYGNFFGHAVVAEPEELEGVRPAELWRSPIWDPRPPAGDRLDELDELPPGAALAPEDLARWLPASGPADPFGTLGVLVGAVGERIAAGDGRVVLVADDVDTIARWIALVSYSLPVAAAERLTFVTYSADPQRAAQHLVGTTPGVWTDVRHHASHALAVDLREGVPDAPASRLARTVTGRWRAADFAGLDALAELAELDGVGGEAAAVLLALCRPDAAVSADEERALAALLAARRPALPGWTWRDLLPRVPSMSLDLAVAVRAGAAAAGVPEVARECDLRVAMLALSDP
;
A
#
# COMPACT_ATOMS: atom_id res chain seq x y z
N MET A 1 2.80 18.71 11.82
CA MET A 1 2.22 19.80 11.01
C MET A 1 2.20 19.39 9.54
N ALA A 2 1.24 19.90 8.76
CA ALA A 2 1.18 19.69 7.32
C ALA A 2 1.04 21.02 6.54
N TRP A 3 1.86 21.19 5.52
CA TRP A 3 1.95 22.37 4.66
C TRP A 3 1.42 22.08 3.26
N GLN A 4 0.87 23.11 2.61
CA GLN A 4 0.29 23.02 1.28
C GLN A 4 1.08 23.85 0.26
N LEU A 5 1.13 23.37 -0.97
CA LEU A 5 1.62 24.13 -2.13
C LEU A 5 0.67 23.95 -3.32
N HIS A 6 0.30 25.06 -3.95
CA HIS A 6 -0.55 25.09 -5.13
C HIS A 6 0.26 25.53 -6.35
N TYR A 7 0.17 24.76 -7.43
CA TYR A 7 0.95 24.95 -8.65
C TYR A 7 0.06 24.90 -9.89
N THR A 8 0.13 25.93 -10.73
CA THR A 8 -0.59 25.97 -12.00
C THR A 8 -0.02 27.06 -12.93
N SER A 9 -0.50 27.11 -14.17
CA SER A 9 -0.12 28.15 -15.13
C SER A 9 -0.98 29.41 -14.95
N VAL A 10 -0.34 30.54 -14.63
CA VAL A 10 -1.01 31.83 -14.43
C VAL A 10 -0.40 32.95 -15.27
N ARG A 11 -1.20 33.99 -15.56
CA ARG A 11 -0.73 35.19 -16.25
C ARG A 11 0.20 36.02 -15.37
N HIS A 12 -0.19 36.18 -14.11
CA HIS A 12 0.55 36.91 -13.08
C HIS A 12 0.51 36.05 -11.82
N GLY A 13 1.69 35.70 -11.30
CA GLY A 13 1.84 34.96 -10.05
C GLY A 13 2.91 35.59 -9.16
N PRO A 14 3.22 34.98 -8.01
CA PRO A 14 4.16 35.52 -7.03
C PRO A 14 5.56 35.82 -7.57
N THR A 15 6.00 35.11 -8.63
CA THR A 15 7.31 35.35 -9.26
C THR A 15 7.34 36.57 -10.18
N GLY A 16 6.19 37.21 -10.43
CA GLY A 16 6.04 38.28 -11.42
C GLY A 16 6.10 37.81 -12.89
N ARG A 17 6.28 36.50 -13.13
CA ARG A 17 6.35 35.90 -14.47
C ARG A 17 5.05 35.18 -14.81
N SER A 18 4.79 35.00 -16.09
CA SER A 18 3.69 34.18 -16.59
C SER A 18 4.13 32.72 -16.80
N GLY A 19 3.19 31.79 -16.69
CA GLY A 19 3.42 30.36 -16.87
C GLY A 19 3.27 29.57 -15.57
N PHE A 20 3.71 28.32 -15.61
CA PHE A 20 3.65 27.41 -14.47
C PHE A 20 4.57 27.85 -13.34
N GLN A 21 4.01 27.98 -12.14
CA GLN A 21 4.72 28.34 -10.93
C GLN A 21 3.89 27.93 -9.71
N PHE A 22 4.51 27.99 -8.52
CA PHE A 22 3.78 27.98 -7.26
C PHE A 22 2.99 29.29 -7.13
N VAL A 23 1.68 29.19 -6.99
CA VAL A 23 0.76 30.34 -6.96
C VAL A 23 0.29 30.66 -5.55
N ALA A 24 0.25 29.65 -4.67
CA ALA A 24 -0.04 29.82 -3.26
C ALA A 24 0.68 28.75 -2.44
N GLU A 25 0.98 29.08 -1.19
CA GLU A 25 1.65 28.16 -0.27
C GLU A 25 1.32 28.47 1.19
N THR A 26 1.47 27.46 2.03
CA THR A 26 1.47 27.64 3.47
C THR A 26 2.75 28.34 3.91
N PRO A 27 2.69 29.41 4.72
CA PRO A 27 3.88 30.07 5.26
C PRO A 27 4.74 29.11 6.10
N GLY A 28 6.06 29.35 6.13
CA GLY A 28 6.96 28.56 6.98
C GLY A 28 7.26 27.15 6.46
N LEU A 29 7.04 26.89 5.17
CA LEU A 29 7.44 25.64 4.50
C LEU A 29 8.86 25.21 4.89
N PRO A 30 9.09 23.90 5.15
CA PRO A 30 10.42 23.37 5.39
C PRO A 30 11.37 23.67 4.24
N GLU A 31 12.65 23.85 4.56
CA GLU A 31 13.71 23.99 3.55
C GLU A 31 13.71 22.78 2.61
N GLY A 32 13.91 23.01 1.32
CA GLY A 32 13.91 21.95 0.30
C GLY A 32 12.52 21.47 -0.15
N ALA A 33 11.43 21.76 0.59
CA ALA A 33 10.09 21.24 0.27
C ALA A 33 9.64 21.57 -1.16
N ARG A 34 9.81 22.82 -1.62
CA ARG A 34 9.48 23.21 -3.01
C ARG A 34 10.28 22.40 -4.03
N ALA A 35 11.57 22.22 -3.80
CA ALA A 35 12.45 21.51 -4.72
C ALA A 35 12.14 20.01 -4.77
N GLY A 36 11.76 19.42 -3.62
CA GLY A 36 11.35 18.02 -3.52
C GLY A 36 10.00 17.73 -4.17
N VAL A 37 9.05 18.65 -4.07
CA VAL A 37 7.70 18.48 -4.65
C VAL A 37 7.69 18.72 -6.16
N LEU A 38 8.49 19.67 -6.66
CA LEU A 38 8.45 20.14 -8.06
C LEU A 38 8.56 19.02 -9.11
N PRO A 39 9.43 18.00 -8.98
CA PRO A 39 9.50 16.87 -9.92
C PRO A 39 8.20 16.08 -10.08
N HIS A 40 7.35 16.08 -9.04
CA HIS A 40 6.06 15.37 -9.04
C HIS A 40 4.92 16.21 -9.63
N LEU A 41 5.11 17.53 -9.79
CA LEU A 41 4.12 18.46 -10.34
C LEU A 41 4.14 18.43 -11.86
N SER A 42 3.66 17.31 -12.42
CA SER A 42 3.45 17.14 -13.85
C SER A 42 2.13 16.44 -14.12
N TYR A 43 1.55 16.72 -15.28
CA TYR A 43 0.35 16.05 -15.74
C TYR A 43 0.33 16.01 -17.26
N ARG A 44 0.07 14.82 -17.83
CA ARG A 44 -0.20 14.64 -19.24
C ARG A 44 -1.51 13.87 -19.38
N PRO A 45 -2.48 14.34 -20.18
CA PRO A 45 -3.68 13.56 -20.47
C PRO A 45 -3.37 12.21 -21.12
N PRO A 46 -4.24 11.20 -20.97
CA PRO A 46 -4.09 9.94 -21.68
C PRO A 46 -4.37 10.14 -23.18
N PRO A 47 -3.81 9.30 -24.08
CA PRO A 47 -3.89 9.50 -25.53
C PRO A 47 -5.33 9.49 -26.07
N GLU A 48 -6.25 8.80 -25.39
CA GLU A 48 -7.68 8.76 -25.70
C GLU A 48 -8.46 10.01 -25.28
N ALA A 49 -7.86 10.92 -24.51
CA ALA A 49 -8.54 12.13 -24.07
C ALA A 49 -8.73 13.13 -25.23
N PRO A 50 -9.84 13.88 -25.29
CA PRO A 50 -10.03 14.93 -26.27
C PRO A 50 -8.89 15.96 -26.21
N ALA A 51 -8.39 16.38 -27.38
CA ALA A 51 -7.35 17.41 -27.46
C ALA A 51 -7.87 18.81 -27.04
N GLU A 52 -9.14 19.09 -27.32
CA GLU A 52 -9.81 20.35 -27.02
C GLU A 52 -11.09 20.15 -26.20
N PRO A 53 -10.99 19.70 -24.93
CA PRO A 53 -12.16 19.38 -24.13
C PRO A 53 -12.97 20.64 -23.78
N GLY A 54 -14.29 20.47 -23.69
CA GLY A 54 -15.19 21.42 -23.04
C GLY A 54 -15.28 21.17 -21.52
N ASP A 55 -15.93 22.09 -20.80
CA ASP A 55 -16.03 22.04 -19.33
C ASP A 55 -16.66 20.74 -18.80
N ALA A 56 -17.66 20.21 -19.51
CA ALA A 56 -18.33 18.95 -19.14
C ALA A 56 -17.42 17.72 -19.29
N GLU A 57 -16.39 17.79 -20.14
CA GLU A 57 -15.48 16.68 -20.41
C GLU A 57 -14.28 16.68 -19.47
N LEU A 58 -13.93 17.82 -18.86
CA LEU A 58 -12.81 17.94 -17.92
C LEU A 58 -12.93 16.97 -16.73
N GLY A 59 -14.15 16.64 -16.31
CA GLY A 59 -14.39 15.66 -15.24
C GLY A 59 -14.00 14.22 -15.60
N ARG A 60 -13.78 13.92 -16.88
CA ARG A 60 -13.37 12.58 -17.37
C ARG A 60 -11.84 12.39 -17.39
N PHE A 61 -11.07 13.46 -17.21
CA PHE A 61 -9.62 13.38 -17.17
C PHE A 61 -9.20 12.73 -15.84
N PRO A 62 -8.29 11.74 -15.86
CA PRO A 62 -7.90 11.04 -14.65
C PRO A 62 -7.27 12.02 -13.64
N VAL A 63 -7.69 11.94 -12.38
CA VAL A 63 -6.96 12.61 -11.31
C VAL A 63 -5.76 11.75 -10.95
N SER A 64 -4.59 12.37 -10.82
CA SER A 64 -3.40 11.71 -10.29
C SER A 64 -3.23 12.09 -8.83
N LEU A 65 -3.24 11.12 -7.93
CA LEU A 65 -2.73 11.26 -6.58
C LEU A 65 -1.45 10.44 -6.48
N LEU A 66 -0.38 11.11 -6.08
CA LEU A 66 0.92 10.54 -5.80
C LEU A 66 1.19 10.63 -4.30
N TYR A 67 1.78 9.57 -3.74
CA TYR A 67 2.41 9.58 -2.44
C TYR A 67 3.86 9.13 -2.57
N ASP A 68 4.76 9.92 -2.00
CA ASP A 68 6.20 9.68 -1.97
C ASP A 68 6.79 10.18 -0.65
N ARG A 69 8.10 9.96 -0.46
CA ARG A 69 8.85 10.49 0.68
C ARG A 69 10.05 11.28 0.20
N VAL A 70 10.14 12.54 0.62
CA VAL A 70 11.26 13.42 0.30
C VAL A 70 11.95 13.80 1.61
N ASP A 71 13.24 13.49 1.72
CA ASP A 71 14.04 13.75 2.92
C ASP A 71 13.38 13.23 4.21
N GLY A 72 12.75 12.05 4.12
CA GLY A 72 12.04 11.39 5.21
C GLY A 72 10.61 11.87 5.44
N ARG A 73 10.20 13.02 4.87
CA ARG A 73 8.84 13.56 5.01
C ARG A 73 7.85 12.97 4.02
N PRO A 74 6.64 12.59 4.47
CA PRO A 74 5.50 12.33 3.60
C PRO A 74 5.22 13.48 2.63
N VAL A 75 5.07 13.15 1.35
CA VAL A 75 4.66 14.08 0.30
C VAL A 75 3.49 13.47 -0.46
N LEU A 76 2.35 14.16 -0.46
CA LEU A 76 1.23 13.86 -1.34
C LEU A 76 1.11 14.92 -2.42
N VAL A 77 0.90 14.52 -3.66
CA VAL A 77 0.68 15.44 -4.78
C VAL A 77 -0.54 15.01 -5.56
N ARG A 78 -1.52 15.90 -5.66
CA ARG A 78 -2.71 15.70 -6.46
C ARG A 78 -2.71 16.61 -7.68
N CYS A 79 -2.63 16.02 -8.86
CA CYS A 79 -2.70 16.72 -10.14
C CYS A 79 -4.04 16.46 -10.84
N ARG A 80 -4.67 17.52 -11.34
CA ARG A 80 -5.87 17.45 -12.18
C ARG A 80 -5.77 18.35 -13.39
N TYR A 81 -6.32 17.91 -14.51
CA TYR A 81 -6.39 18.73 -15.71
C TYR A 81 -7.37 19.90 -15.56
N LEU A 82 -6.99 21.08 -16.05
CA LEU A 82 -7.82 22.29 -16.07
C LEU A 82 -8.24 22.71 -17.48
N GLY A 83 -7.70 22.07 -18.53
CA GLY A 83 -7.96 22.50 -19.91
C GLY A 83 -7.01 23.62 -20.33
N ARG A 84 -7.57 24.81 -20.53
CA ARG A 84 -6.84 25.97 -21.07
C ARG A 84 -6.06 26.71 -19.98
N ASP A 85 -4.89 27.22 -20.35
CA ASP A 85 -4.16 28.20 -19.54
C ASP A 85 -4.68 29.64 -19.80
N TYR A 86 -4.07 30.63 -19.13
CA TYR A 86 -4.41 32.05 -19.27
C TYR A 86 -4.24 32.63 -20.68
N SER A 87 -3.56 31.91 -21.58
CA SER A 87 -3.37 32.28 -23.00
C SER A 87 -4.40 31.63 -23.92
N GLY A 88 -5.23 30.72 -23.39
CA GLY A 88 -6.21 29.93 -24.15
C GLY A 88 -5.65 28.62 -24.69
N ARG A 89 -4.38 28.30 -24.44
CA ARG A 89 -3.74 27.06 -24.91
C ARG A 89 -4.11 25.89 -23.98
N TYR A 90 -4.47 24.76 -24.57
CA TYR A 90 -4.70 23.51 -23.83
C TYR A 90 -3.40 22.94 -23.25
N GLY A 91 -3.50 22.30 -22.08
CA GLY A 91 -2.36 21.75 -21.37
C GLY A 91 -2.22 22.25 -19.93
N ASN A 92 -3.15 23.06 -19.44
CA ASN A 92 -3.11 23.52 -18.06
C ASN A 92 -3.57 22.42 -17.08
N PHE A 93 -2.91 22.36 -15.94
CA PHE A 93 -3.29 21.49 -14.83
C PHE A 93 -3.12 22.24 -13.52
N PHE A 94 -3.76 21.72 -12.48
CA PHE A 94 -3.61 22.17 -11.12
C PHE A 94 -2.97 21.05 -10.30
N GLY A 95 -1.81 21.35 -9.72
CA GLY A 95 -1.16 20.52 -8.72
C GLY A 95 -1.39 21.09 -7.33
N HIS A 96 -1.93 20.28 -6.44
CA HIS A 96 -2.04 20.54 -5.02
C HIS A 96 -1.12 19.55 -4.30
N ALA A 97 -0.05 20.04 -3.69
CA ALA A 97 0.86 19.24 -2.88
C ALA A 97 0.65 19.48 -1.38
N VAL A 98 0.79 18.42 -0.60
CA VAL A 98 0.81 18.41 0.86
C VAL A 98 2.14 17.79 1.30
N VAL A 99 2.91 18.53 2.08
CA VAL A 99 4.11 18.04 2.76
C VAL A 99 3.77 17.93 4.23
N ALA A 100 3.92 16.76 4.82
CA ALA A 100 3.55 16.54 6.22
C ALA A 100 4.75 16.05 7.03
N GLU A 101 4.70 16.28 8.34
CA GLU A 101 5.53 15.52 9.25
C GLU A 101 4.98 14.08 9.38
N PRO A 102 5.82 13.07 9.65
CA PRO A 102 5.38 11.66 9.71
C PRO A 102 4.22 11.41 10.68
N GLU A 103 4.19 12.13 11.80
CA GLU A 103 3.20 11.98 12.87
C GLU A 103 1.78 12.35 12.39
N GLU A 104 1.65 13.20 11.37
CA GLU A 104 0.36 13.61 10.80
C GLU A 104 -0.37 12.50 10.04
N LEU A 105 0.36 11.43 9.68
CA LEU A 105 -0.21 10.24 9.04
C LEU A 105 -0.35 9.07 10.00
N GLU A 106 -0.10 9.26 11.30
CA GLU A 106 -0.35 8.20 12.29
C GLU A 106 -1.82 7.77 12.24
N GLY A 107 -2.04 6.46 12.03
CA GLY A 107 -3.38 5.89 11.91
C GLY A 107 -4.09 6.14 10.58
N VAL A 108 -3.46 6.82 9.61
CA VAL A 108 -4.04 7.08 8.28
C VAL A 108 -3.12 6.52 7.20
N ARG A 109 -3.65 5.64 6.34
CA ARG A 109 -2.93 5.22 5.13
C ARG A 109 -2.96 6.36 4.12
N PRO A 110 -1.83 6.71 3.45
CA PRO A 110 -1.82 7.78 2.45
C PRO A 110 -2.83 7.59 1.31
N ALA A 111 -3.16 6.34 0.97
CA ALA A 111 -4.18 6.01 -0.02
C ALA A 111 -5.57 6.52 0.37
N GLU A 112 -5.90 6.56 1.66
CA GLU A 112 -7.18 7.06 2.17
C GLU A 112 -7.39 8.55 1.86
N LEU A 113 -6.31 9.29 1.65
CA LEU A 113 -6.39 10.69 1.28
C LEU A 113 -6.90 10.91 -0.15
N TRP A 114 -7.07 9.87 -0.98
CA TRP A 114 -7.57 9.98 -2.37
C TRP A 114 -8.73 10.96 -2.60
N ARG A 115 -9.74 10.90 -1.72
CA ARG A 115 -10.93 11.76 -1.76
C ARG A 115 -11.08 12.59 -0.48
N SER A 116 -9.97 12.88 0.18
CA SER A 116 -9.96 13.74 1.36
C SER A 116 -10.51 15.13 1.03
N PRO A 117 -11.27 15.77 1.95
CA PRO A 117 -11.77 17.12 1.75
C PRO A 117 -10.68 18.19 1.70
N ILE A 118 -9.43 17.88 2.06
CA ILE A 118 -8.30 18.81 1.96
C ILE A 118 -8.02 19.24 0.52
N TRP A 119 -8.44 18.44 -0.47
CA TRP A 119 -8.08 18.69 -1.86
C TRP A 119 -8.94 19.76 -2.52
N ASP A 120 -8.37 20.96 -2.63
CA ASP A 120 -9.00 22.00 -3.44
C ASP A 120 -9.18 21.60 -4.91
N PRO A 121 -10.29 22.01 -5.55
CA PRO A 121 -10.52 21.73 -6.95
C PRO A 121 -9.79 22.70 -7.89
N ARG A 122 -9.34 23.86 -7.40
CA ARG A 122 -8.72 24.97 -8.14
C ARG A 122 -7.82 25.78 -7.19
N PRO A 123 -6.82 26.52 -7.70
CA PRO A 123 -6.03 27.42 -6.87
C PRO A 123 -6.90 28.56 -6.30
N PRO A 124 -6.57 29.10 -5.10
CA PRO A 124 -7.23 30.26 -4.53
C PRO A 124 -6.87 31.54 -5.30
N ALA A 125 -7.56 32.64 -4.98
CA ALA A 125 -7.24 33.95 -5.52
C ALA A 125 -6.01 34.60 -4.86
N GLY A 126 -5.66 34.20 -3.63
CA GLY A 126 -4.50 34.68 -2.88
C GLY A 126 -3.27 33.76 -3.02
N ASP A 127 -2.15 34.20 -2.47
CA ASP A 127 -0.86 33.48 -2.50
C ASP A 127 -0.52 32.77 -1.19
N ARG A 128 -1.41 32.81 -0.20
CA ARG A 128 -1.26 32.16 1.10
C ARG A 128 -2.33 31.10 1.29
N LEU A 129 -1.89 29.96 1.82
CA LEU A 129 -2.74 28.86 2.26
C LEU A 129 -2.65 28.73 3.78
N ASP A 130 -3.71 28.21 4.38
CA ASP A 130 -3.69 27.85 5.78
C ASP A 130 -2.84 26.58 5.98
N GLU A 131 -2.37 26.37 7.21
CA GLU A 131 -1.82 25.09 7.63
C GLU A 131 -2.93 24.04 7.70
N LEU A 132 -2.60 22.78 7.46
CA LEU A 132 -3.52 21.67 7.70
C LEU A 132 -3.25 21.11 9.09
N ASP A 133 -4.21 21.30 9.99
CA ASP A 133 -4.16 20.76 11.35
C ASP A 133 -4.46 19.26 11.39
N GLU A 134 -5.17 18.75 10.39
CA GLU A 134 -5.54 17.34 10.27
C GLU A 134 -5.53 16.90 8.80
N LEU A 135 -5.28 15.61 8.59
CA LEU A 135 -5.36 14.94 7.28
C LEU A 135 -6.50 13.91 7.29
N PRO A 136 -7.78 14.36 7.26
CA PRO A 136 -8.91 13.45 7.37
C PRO A 136 -8.98 12.52 6.13
N PRO A 137 -9.22 11.22 6.32
CA PRO A 137 -9.40 10.29 5.21
C PRO A 137 -10.64 10.65 4.38
N GLY A 138 -10.58 10.33 3.09
CA GLY A 138 -11.72 10.47 2.18
C GLY A 138 -12.77 9.36 2.37
N ALA A 139 -14.03 9.69 2.13
CA ALA A 139 -15.11 8.71 2.11
C ALA A 139 -15.03 7.84 0.84
N ALA A 140 -14.47 6.62 0.93
CA ALA A 140 -14.59 5.55 -0.07
C ALA A 140 -13.67 4.35 0.20
N LEU A 141 -12.63 4.52 1.00
CA LEU A 141 -11.53 3.57 1.09
C LEU A 141 -11.43 2.87 2.45
N ALA A 142 -12.48 2.96 3.29
CA ALA A 142 -12.56 2.21 4.53
C ALA A 142 -12.48 0.70 4.25
N PRO A 143 -11.82 -0.10 5.11
CA PRO A 143 -11.67 -1.54 4.91
C PRO A 143 -13.00 -2.28 4.67
N GLU A 144 -14.06 -1.91 5.38
CA GLU A 144 -15.40 -2.49 5.24
C GLU A 144 -15.98 -2.27 3.83
N ASP A 145 -15.77 -1.07 3.28
CA ASP A 145 -16.25 -0.72 1.94
C ASP A 145 -15.44 -1.42 0.86
N LEU A 146 -14.12 -1.52 1.05
CA LEU A 146 -13.23 -2.26 0.18
C LEU A 146 -13.55 -3.76 0.16
N ALA A 147 -13.79 -4.36 1.33
CA ALA A 147 -14.15 -5.78 1.43
C ALA A 147 -15.49 -6.08 0.72
N ARG A 148 -16.46 -5.16 0.82
CA ARG A 148 -17.75 -5.28 0.11
C ARG A 148 -17.60 -5.11 -1.40
N TRP A 149 -16.70 -4.24 -1.83
CA TRP A 149 -16.44 -3.94 -3.24
C TRP A 149 -15.59 -5.00 -3.95
N LEU A 150 -14.60 -5.58 -3.26
CA LEU A 150 -13.58 -6.47 -3.86
C LEU A 150 -14.17 -7.62 -4.73
N PRO A 151 -15.25 -8.33 -4.35
CA PRO A 151 -15.83 -9.36 -5.21
C PRO A 151 -16.32 -8.88 -6.57
N ALA A 152 -16.62 -7.58 -6.72
CA ALA A 152 -17.11 -6.95 -7.94
C ALA A 152 -16.09 -5.96 -8.54
N SER A 153 -14.81 -6.10 -8.19
CA SER A 153 -13.76 -5.14 -8.53
C SER A 153 -13.25 -5.18 -9.98
N GLY A 154 -13.68 -6.17 -10.78
CA GLY A 154 -13.27 -6.31 -12.18
C GLY A 154 -12.66 -7.68 -12.52
N PRO A 155 -11.55 -8.09 -11.89
CA PRO A 155 -10.86 -9.34 -12.22
C PRO A 155 -11.74 -10.58 -12.08
N ALA A 156 -11.43 -11.63 -12.84
CA ALA A 156 -12.13 -12.92 -12.71
C ALA A 156 -11.89 -13.58 -11.34
N ASP A 157 -10.67 -13.46 -10.81
CA ASP A 157 -10.35 -13.79 -9.41
C ASP A 157 -9.78 -12.55 -8.69
N PRO A 158 -10.64 -11.71 -8.09
CA PRO A 158 -10.20 -10.53 -7.36
C PRO A 158 -9.31 -10.87 -6.16
N PHE A 159 -9.61 -11.96 -5.46
CA PHE A 159 -8.85 -12.32 -4.28
C PHE A 159 -7.47 -12.83 -4.66
N GLY A 160 -7.36 -13.74 -5.64
CA GLY A 160 -6.06 -14.17 -6.16
C GLY A 160 -5.22 -13.00 -6.67
N THR A 161 -5.85 -12.07 -7.40
CA THR A 161 -5.21 -10.83 -7.88
C THR A 161 -4.64 -10.01 -6.72
N LEU A 162 -5.41 -9.82 -5.63
CA LEU A 162 -4.91 -9.13 -4.43
C LEU A 162 -3.71 -9.85 -3.80
N GLY A 163 -3.77 -11.18 -3.70
CA GLY A 163 -2.66 -11.98 -3.18
C GLY A 163 -1.37 -11.79 -3.96
N VAL A 164 -1.44 -11.78 -5.29
CA VAL A 164 -0.29 -11.52 -6.16
C VAL A 164 0.25 -10.11 -5.97
N LEU A 165 -0.63 -9.11 -5.94
CA LEU A 165 -0.22 -7.71 -5.76
C LEU A 165 0.48 -7.50 -4.43
N VAL A 166 -0.04 -8.05 -3.33
CA VAL A 166 0.56 -7.92 -2.00
C VAL A 166 1.95 -8.56 -1.95
N GLY A 167 2.10 -9.77 -2.51
CA GLY A 167 3.40 -10.43 -2.60
C GLY A 167 4.40 -9.62 -3.44
N ALA A 168 4.01 -9.25 -4.66
CA ALA A 168 4.87 -8.52 -5.57
C ALA A 168 5.30 -7.14 -5.03
N VAL A 169 4.37 -6.39 -4.43
CA VAL A 169 4.66 -5.08 -3.84
C VAL A 169 5.52 -5.21 -2.58
N GLY A 170 5.24 -6.20 -1.73
CA GLY A 170 6.07 -6.50 -0.56
C GLY A 170 7.53 -6.79 -0.93
N GLU A 171 7.76 -7.56 -2.00
CA GLU A 171 9.11 -7.82 -2.53
C GLU A 171 9.82 -6.54 -2.99
N ARG A 172 9.12 -5.62 -3.67
CA ARG A 172 9.72 -4.36 -4.16
C ARG A 172 10.04 -3.41 -3.01
N ILE A 173 9.17 -3.30 -2.01
CA ILE A 173 9.46 -2.54 -0.79
C ILE A 173 10.69 -3.09 -0.06
N ALA A 174 10.83 -4.42 0.02
CA ALA A 174 11.96 -5.06 0.67
C ALA A 174 13.27 -4.89 -0.12
N ALA A 175 13.21 -4.94 -1.45
CA ALA A 175 14.37 -4.71 -2.33
C ALA A 175 14.77 -3.23 -2.40
N GLY A 176 13.83 -2.31 -2.18
CA GLY A 176 14.03 -0.87 -2.35
C GLY A 176 14.01 -0.42 -3.81
N ASP A 177 13.58 -1.28 -4.74
CA ASP A 177 13.49 -0.99 -6.16
C ASP A 177 12.35 -1.72 -6.87
N GLY A 178 12.10 -1.31 -8.12
CA GLY A 178 11.06 -1.89 -8.96
C GLY A 178 9.66 -1.32 -8.74
N ARG A 179 8.70 -1.82 -9.53
CA ARG A 179 7.31 -1.39 -9.50
C ARG A 179 6.34 -2.43 -10.03
N VAL A 180 5.09 -2.27 -9.63
CA VAL A 180 3.93 -2.97 -10.16
C VAL A 180 3.01 -1.93 -10.81
N VAL A 181 2.71 -2.13 -12.10
CA VAL A 181 1.83 -1.27 -12.87
C VAL A 181 0.40 -1.81 -12.80
N LEU A 182 -0.55 -0.95 -12.42
CA LEU A 182 -1.98 -1.25 -12.40
C LEU A 182 -2.66 -0.57 -13.60
N VAL A 183 -3.33 -1.36 -14.43
CA VAL A 183 -4.04 -0.85 -15.61
C VAL A 183 -5.55 -0.96 -15.37
N ALA A 184 -6.27 0.14 -15.46
CA ALA A 184 -7.74 0.16 -15.38
C ALA A 184 -8.33 1.34 -16.14
N ASP A 185 -9.59 1.22 -16.57
CA ASP A 185 -10.31 2.29 -17.27
C ASP A 185 -10.58 3.51 -16.38
N ASP A 186 -10.58 3.31 -15.06
CA ASP A 186 -10.93 4.32 -14.06
C ASP A 186 -9.90 4.36 -12.91
N VAL A 187 -9.47 5.57 -12.56
CA VAL A 187 -8.51 5.82 -11.48
C VAL A 187 -9.08 5.56 -10.09
N ASP A 188 -10.40 5.63 -9.90
CA ASP A 188 -11.00 5.23 -8.62
C ASP A 188 -10.82 3.74 -8.35
N THR A 189 -10.87 2.90 -9.38
CA THR A 189 -10.55 1.47 -9.27
C THR A 189 -9.10 1.29 -8.83
N ILE A 190 -8.17 2.02 -9.45
CA ILE A 190 -6.74 1.98 -9.10
C ILE A 190 -6.53 2.40 -7.63
N ALA A 191 -7.15 3.50 -7.20
CA ALA A 191 -7.03 3.99 -5.82
C ALA A 191 -7.53 2.94 -4.80
N ARG A 192 -8.64 2.24 -5.09
CA ARG A 192 -9.16 1.16 -4.25
C ARG A 192 -8.21 -0.03 -4.17
N TRP A 193 -7.60 -0.43 -5.29
CA TRP A 193 -6.59 -1.49 -5.30
C TRP A 193 -5.32 -1.11 -4.54
N ILE A 194 -4.86 0.14 -4.65
CA ILE A 194 -3.74 0.66 -3.86
C ILE A 194 -4.09 0.60 -2.36
N ALA A 195 -5.31 1.00 -1.97
CA ALA A 195 -5.76 0.93 -0.59
C ALA A 195 -5.82 -0.52 -0.06
N LEU A 196 -6.39 -1.45 -0.84
CA LEU A 196 -6.40 -2.89 -0.51
C LEU A 196 -5.00 -3.44 -0.24
N VAL A 197 -4.03 -3.09 -1.11
CA VAL A 197 -2.63 -3.50 -0.92
C VAL A 197 -2.07 -2.84 0.34
N SER A 198 -2.28 -1.54 0.55
CA SER A 198 -1.79 -0.81 1.73
C SER A 198 -2.28 -1.40 3.05
N TYR A 199 -3.56 -1.75 3.16
CA TYR A 199 -4.12 -2.42 4.34
C TYR A 199 -3.69 -3.88 4.52
N SER A 200 -3.23 -4.51 3.44
CA SER A 200 -2.74 -5.90 3.48
C SER A 200 -1.26 -6.01 3.84
N LEU A 201 -0.56 -4.88 3.92
CA LEU A 201 0.85 -4.82 4.27
C LEU A 201 1.03 -4.55 5.77
N PRO A 202 2.11 -5.07 6.38
CA PRO A 202 2.55 -4.65 7.70
C PRO A 202 2.73 -3.13 7.79
N VAL A 203 2.55 -2.54 8.97
CA VAL A 203 2.51 -1.08 9.15
C VAL A 203 3.76 -0.40 8.60
N ALA A 204 4.95 -0.89 8.94
CA ALA A 204 6.21 -0.31 8.49
C ALA A 204 6.41 -0.47 6.97
N ALA A 205 5.93 -1.58 6.38
CA ALA A 205 5.97 -1.76 4.93
C ALA A 205 5.01 -0.78 4.22
N ALA A 206 3.80 -0.63 4.74
CA ALA A 206 2.81 0.30 4.21
C ALA A 206 3.24 1.77 4.33
N GLU A 207 4.01 2.16 5.36
CA GLU A 207 4.60 3.51 5.48
C GLU A 207 5.67 3.81 4.41
N ARG A 208 6.33 2.77 3.89
CA ARG A 208 7.32 2.85 2.80
C ARG A 208 6.69 2.66 1.41
N LEU A 209 5.42 2.27 1.33
CA LEU A 209 4.72 2.10 0.07
C LEU A 209 4.53 3.47 -0.60
N THR A 210 5.23 3.73 -1.69
CA THR A 210 4.98 4.88 -2.56
C THR A 210 4.06 4.48 -3.71
N PHE A 211 3.20 5.39 -4.16
CA PHE A 211 2.27 5.10 -5.25
C PHE A 211 1.91 6.33 -6.07
N VAL A 212 1.37 6.10 -7.27
CA VAL A 212 0.66 7.11 -8.04
C VAL A 212 -0.56 6.49 -8.71
N THR A 213 -1.74 7.12 -8.60
CA THR A 213 -3.00 6.57 -9.16
C THR A 213 -3.12 6.74 -10.67
N TYR A 214 -2.37 7.67 -11.26
CA TYR A 214 -2.30 7.86 -12.71
C TYR A 214 -0.95 8.43 -13.14
N SER A 215 -0.30 7.75 -14.09
CA SER A 215 0.87 8.22 -14.83
C SER A 215 0.68 7.99 -16.32
N ALA A 216 1.04 9.00 -17.12
CA ALA A 216 1.16 8.86 -18.58
C ALA A 216 2.54 8.31 -19.02
N ASP A 217 3.39 7.93 -18.09
CA ASP A 217 4.65 7.20 -18.33
C ASP A 217 4.88 6.21 -17.17
N PRO A 218 4.08 5.14 -17.10
CA PRO A 218 4.12 4.23 -15.96
C PRO A 218 5.43 3.45 -15.84
N GLN A 219 6.22 3.34 -16.93
CA GLN A 219 7.51 2.67 -16.91
C GLN A 219 8.63 3.51 -16.26
N ARG A 220 8.53 4.84 -16.34
CA ARG A 220 9.52 5.77 -15.77
C ARG A 220 9.11 6.35 -14.41
N ALA A 221 7.86 6.19 -13.99
CA ALA A 221 7.43 6.53 -12.63
C ALA A 221 8.38 5.89 -11.61
N ALA A 222 8.65 6.52 -10.47
CA ALA A 222 9.60 5.98 -9.47
C ALA A 222 8.91 5.10 -8.43
N GLN A 223 7.59 5.19 -8.32
CA GLN A 223 6.79 4.63 -7.24
C GLN A 223 6.65 3.09 -7.32
N HIS A 224 6.41 2.44 -6.17
CA HIS A 224 6.20 1.00 -6.09
C HIS A 224 4.91 0.55 -6.78
N LEU A 225 3.82 1.30 -6.62
CA LEU A 225 2.54 1.07 -7.30
C LEU A 225 2.24 2.20 -8.27
N VAL A 226 1.99 1.87 -9.54
CA VAL A 226 1.82 2.87 -10.59
C VAL A 226 0.56 2.59 -11.40
N GLY A 227 -0.44 3.45 -11.26
CA GLY A 227 -1.66 3.42 -12.03
C GLY A 227 -1.53 4.02 -13.42
N THR A 228 -2.24 3.45 -14.38
CA THR A 228 -2.32 3.97 -15.76
C THR A 228 -3.63 3.55 -16.42
N THR A 229 -4.00 4.23 -17.53
CA THR A 229 -5.12 3.80 -18.38
C THR A 229 -4.68 2.77 -19.43
N PRO A 230 -5.61 1.99 -20.01
CA PRO A 230 -5.29 1.02 -21.06
C PRO A 230 -4.71 1.65 -22.33
N GLY A 231 -5.14 2.87 -22.68
CA GLY A 231 -4.61 3.61 -23.83
C GLY A 231 -3.13 3.93 -23.66
N VAL A 232 -2.76 4.54 -22.52
CA VAL A 232 -1.36 4.77 -22.17
C VAL A 232 -0.56 3.47 -22.14
N TRP A 233 -1.10 2.41 -21.51
CA TRP A 233 -0.38 1.14 -21.40
C TRP A 233 -0.12 0.50 -22.76
N THR A 234 -1.08 0.59 -23.68
CA THR A 234 -0.95 0.09 -25.05
C THR A 234 0.18 0.77 -25.81
N ASP A 235 0.39 2.07 -25.61
CA ASP A 235 1.46 2.83 -26.28
C ASP A 235 2.84 2.48 -25.73
N VAL A 236 2.96 2.27 -24.42
CA VAL A 236 4.29 2.07 -23.77
C VAL A 236 4.71 0.60 -23.66
N ARG A 237 3.78 -0.37 -23.69
CA ARG A 237 4.09 -1.81 -23.54
C ARG A 237 5.04 -2.36 -24.60
N HIS A 238 5.08 -1.74 -25.79
CA HIS A 238 5.97 -2.18 -26.88
C HIS A 238 7.46 -1.95 -26.58
N HIS A 239 7.76 -1.19 -25.52
CA HIS A 239 9.12 -0.93 -25.03
C HIS A 239 9.43 -1.68 -23.72
N ALA A 240 8.66 -2.73 -23.40
CA ALA A 240 8.57 -3.34 -22.06
C ALA A 240 9.93 -3.69 -21.42
N SER A 241 10.15 -3.03 -20.28
CA SER A 241 11.12 -3.36 -19.25
C SER A 241 10.53 -4.33 -18.21
N HIS A 242 11.37 -4.83 -17.31
CA HIS A 242 11.15 -5.82 -16.25
C HIS A 242 10.01 -5.55 -15.22
N ALA A 243 9.09 -4.62 -15.46
CA ALA A 243 8.00 -4.30 -14.54
C ALA A 243 6.87 -5.34 -14.64
N LEU A 244 6.36 -5.79 -13.48
CA LEU A 244 5.12 -6.55 -13.40
C LEU A 244 3.96 -5.60 -13.72
N ALA A 245 3.09 -5.98 -14.64
CA ALA A 245 1.87 -5.22 -14.96
C ALA A 245 0.64 -6.11 -14.77
N VAL A 246 -0.40 -5.55 -14.16
CA VAL A 246 -1.68 -6.23 -13.92
C VAL A 246 -2.79 -5.40 -14.54
N ASP A 247 -3.49 -5.98 -15.50
CA ASP A 247 -4.73 -5.43 -16.02
C ASP A 247 -5.86 -5.79 -15.07
N LEU A 248 -6.41 -4.80 -14.37
CA LEU A 248 -7.43 -5.00 -13.34
C LEU A 248 -8.80 -5.37 -13.93
N ARG A 249 -8.94 -5.41 -15.25
CA ARG A 249 -10.13 -5.92 -15.94
C ARG A 249 -10.07 -7.43 -16.14
N GLU A 250 -8.86 -7.98 -16.19
CA GLU A 250 -8.60 -9.40 -16.46
C GLU A 250 -8.13 -10.13 -15.19
N GLY A 251 -7.28 -9.47 -14.39
CA GLY A 251 -6.60 -10.03 -13.23
C GLY A 251 -5.23 -10.61 -13.56
N VAL A 252 -4.71 -11.42 -12.64
CA VAL A 252 -3.50 -12.22 -12.88
C VAL A 252 -3.92 -13.68 -13.09
N PRO A 253 -3.50 -14.33 -14.18
CA PRO A 253 -3.79 -15.74 -14.40
C PRO A 253 -3.07 -16.64 -13.38
N ASP A 254 -3.80 -17.63 -12.83
CA ASP A 254 -3.38 -18.75 -11.94
C ASP A 254 -1.91 -18.74 -11.49
N ALA A 255 -1.54 -17.78 -10.66
CA ALA A 255 -0.27 -17.79 -9.97
C ALA A 255 -0.40 -18.65 -8.70
N PRO A 256 0.55 -19.57 -8.41
CA PRO A 256 0.52 -20.30 -7.15
C PRO A 256 0.61 -19.31 -5.99
N ALA A 257 -0.49 -19.21 -5.24
CA ALA A 257 -0.57 -18.26 -4.13
C ALA A 257 0.33 -18.72 -2.98
N SER A 258 1.19 -17.83 -2.48
CA SER A 258 2.00 -18.07 -1.28
C SER A 258 1.15 -18.22 -0.01
N ARG A 259 1.75 -18.61 1.12
CA ARG A 259 1.01 -18.74 2.38
C ARG A 259 0.52 -17.37 2.86
N LEU A 260 1.35 -16.33 2.70
CA LEU A 260 0.94 -14.94 2.93
C LEU A 260 -0.25 -14.56 2.07
N ALA A 261 -0.16 -14.77 0.75
CA ALA A 261 -1.22 -14.42 -0.19
C ALA A 261 -2.55 -15.11 0.15
N ARG A 262 -2.54 -16.42 0.44
CA ARG A 262 -3.75 -17.16 0.85
C ARG A 262 -4.32 -16.64 2.17
N THR A 263 -3.46 -16.26 3.11
CA THR A 263 -3.90 -15.75 4.41
C THR A 263 -4.58 -14.39 4.25
N VAL A 264 -3.90 -13.42 3.62
CA VAL A 264 -4.45 -12.07 3.35
C VAL A 264 -5.79 -12.17 2.64
N THR A 265 -5.85 -12.94 1.56
CA THR A 265 -7.07 -13.07 0.74
C THR A 265 -8.21 -13.77 1.48
N GLY A 266 -7.89 -14.76 2.33
CA GLY A 266 -8.85 -15.38 3.24
C GLY A 266 -9.44 -14.38 4.25
N ARG A 267 -8.61 -13.48 4.78
CA ARG A 267 -9.07 -12.43 5.72
C ARG A 267 -9.99 -11.42 5.04
N TRP A 268 -9.61 -10.93 3.87
CA TRP A 268 -10.47 -10.04 3.09
C TRP A 268 -11.80 -10.69 2.72
N ARG A 269 -11.79 -11.97 2.32
CA ARG A 269 -13.02 -12.71 2.00
C ARG A 269 -13.95 -12.86 3.20
N ALA A 270 -13.37 -13.00 4.39
CA ALA A 270 -14.13 -13.11 5.64
C ALA A 270 -14.42 -11.75 6.31
N ALA A 271 -13.94 -10.63 5.76
CA ALA A 271 -13.89 -9.33 6.44
C ALA A 271 -13.27 -9.40 7.86
N ASP A 272 -12.27 -10.25 8.03
CA ASP A 272 -11.54 -10.49 9.29
C ASP A 272 -10.37 -9.51 9.42
N PHE A 273 -10.67 -8.22 9.67
CA PHE A 273 -9.67 -7.15 9.79
C PHE A 273 -8.78 -7.31 11.02
N ALA A 274 -9.33 -7.77 12.14
CA ALA A 274 -8.52 -8.10 13.32
C ALA A 274 -7.48 -9.20 13.00
N GLY A 275 -7.82 -10.15 12.13
CA GLY A 275 -6.86 -11.14 11.66
C GLY A 275 -5.84 -10.59 10.63
N LEU A 276 -6.12 -9.49 9.93
CA LEU A 276 -5.11 -8.76 9.16
C LEU A 276 -4.16 -7.99 10.10
N ASP A 277 -4.69 -7.37 11.15
CA ASP A 277 -3.88 -6.66 12.15
C ASP A 277 -2.94 -7.63 12.88
N ALA A 278 -3.46 -8.80 13.30
CA ALA A 278 -2.63 -9.84 13.91
C ALA A 278 -1.56 -10.39 12.95
N LEU A 279 -1.87 -10.49 11.65
CA LEU A 279 -0.89 -10.88 10.63
C LEU A 279 0.21 -9.82 10.48
N ALA A 280 -0.18 -8.55 10.44
CA ALA A 280 0.74 -7.41 10.36
C ALA A 280 1.65 -7.34 11.59
N GLU A 281 1.09 -7.47 12.81
CA GLU A 281 1.84 -7.47 14.07
C GLU A 281 2.90 -8.59 14.07
N LEU A 282 2.55 -9.80 13.65
CA LEU A 282 3.50 -10.91 13.55
C LEU A 282 4.58 -10.70 12.49
N ALA A 283 4.25 -10.05 11.37
CA ALA A 283 5.18 -9.81 10.27
C ALA A 283 6.22 -8.73 10.60
N GLU A 284 5.92 -7.82 11.53
CA GLU A 284 6.86 -6.79 12.04
C GLU A 284 7.88 -7.34 13.04
N LEU A 285 7.69 -8.58 13.52
CA LEU A 285 8.67 -9.21 14.41
C LEU A 285 10.00 -9.42 13.68
N ASP A 286 11.09 -9.05 14.35
CA ASP A 286 12.43 -9.12 13.79
C ASP A 286 12.75 -10.51 13.21
N GLY A 287 13.06 -10.53 11.92
CA GLY A 287 13.42 -11.75 11.19
C GLY A 287 12.29 -12.72 10.88
N VAL A 288 11.01 -12.40 11.16
CA VAL A 288 9.86 -13.27 10.85
C VAL A 288 9.40 -13.08 9.40
N GLY A 289 9.07 -11.84 9.02
CA GLY A 289 8.54 -11.55 7.68
C GLY A 289 7.15 -12.16 7.40
N GLY A 290 6.57 -11.84 6.25
CA GLY A 290 5.16 -12.13 5.97
C GLY A 290 4.80 -13.61 5.85
N GLU A 291 5.65 -14.44 5.23
CA GLU A 291 5.35 -15.88 5.07
C GLU A 291 5.33 -16.62 6.41
N ALA A 292 6.33 -16.40 7.27
CA ALA A 292 6.37 -17.04 8.58
C ALA A 292 5.27 -16.51 9.51
N ALA A 293 4.95 -15.21 9.44
CA ALA A 293 3.81 -14.63 10.15
C ALA A 293 2.48 -15.30 9.76
N ALA A 294 2.28 -15.59 8.48
CA ALA A 294 1.09 -16.28 7.99
C ALA A 294 1.01 -17.75 8.44
N VAL A 295 2.15 -18.43 8.62
CA VAL A 295 2.22 -19.78 9.22
C VAL A 295 1.90 -19.71 10.72
N LEU A 296 2.52 -18.78 11.46
CA LEU A 296 2.28 -18.56 12.89
C LEU A 296 0.80 -18.27 13.19
N LEU A 297 0.21 -17.34 12.44
CA LEU A 297 -1.20 -16.97 12.60
C LEU A 297 -2.14 -18.15 12.35
N ALA A 298 -1.77 -19.04 11.43
CA ALA A 298 -2.56 -20.23 11.18
C ALA A 298 -2.41 -21.29 12.29
N LEU A 299 -1.21 -21.46 12.86
CA LEU A 299 -1.04 -22.33 14.03
C LEU A 299 -1.84 -21.88 15.24
N CYS A 300 -2.12 -20.57 15.34
CA CYS A 300 -3.01 -19.98 16.35
C CYS A 300 -4.50 -20.30 16.12
N ARG A 301 -4.85 -21.05 15.06
CA ARG A 301 -6.24 -21.39 14.72
C ARG A 301 -6.41 -22.91 14.65
N PRO A 302 -7.36 -23.48 15.41
CA PRO A 302 -7.48 -24.93 15.55
C PRO A 302 -7.79 -25.65 14.23
N ASP A 303 -8.57 -25.02 13.35
CA ASP A 303 -9.02 -25.62 12.08
C ASP A 303 -8.11 -25.33 10.88
N ALA A 304 -7.04 -24.55 11.06
CA ALA A 304 -6.19 -24.18 9.95
C ALA A 304 -5.14 -25.27 9.65
N ALA A 305 -5.10 -25.71 8.39
CA ALA A 305 -4.08 -26.64 7.93
C ALA A 305 -2.70 -25.96 7.86
N VAL A 306 -1.68 -26.65 8.35
CA VAL A 306 -0.26 -26.27 8.24
C VAL A 306 0.49 -27.50 7.74
N SER A 307 1.27 -27.35 6.68
CA SER A 307 2.04 -28.45 6.10
C SER A 307 3.30 -28.73 6.92
N ALA A 308 3.85 -29.94 6.79
CA ALA A 308 5.10 -30.30 7.45
C ALA A 308 6.29 -29.42 7.03
N ASP A 309 6.32 -28.96 5.77
CA ASP A 309 7.37 -28.07 5.27
C ASP A 309 7.21 -26.65 5.84
N GLU A 310 5.98 -26.16 6.01
CA GLU A 310 5.70 -24.88 6.66
C GLU A 310 6.11 -24.92 8.15
N GLU A 311 5.77 -26.00 8.87
CA GLU A 311 6.20 -26.17 10.25
C GLU A 311 7.74 -26.24 10.36
N ARG A 312 8.41 -26.97 9.48
CA ARG A 312 9.87 -27.11 9.47
C ARG A 312 10.56 -25.76 9.23
N ALA A 313 10.09 -25.01 8.24
CA ALA A 313 10.62 -23.68 7.92
C ALA A 313 10.44 -22.71 9.09
N LEU A 314 9.26 -22.72 9.71
CA LEU A 314 8.97 -21.89 10.88
C LEU A 314 9.82 -22.29 12.09
N ALA A 315 9.96 -23.59 12.37
CA ALA A 315 10.78 -24.09 13.48
C ALA A 315 12.24 -23.61 13.37
N ALA A 316 12.83 -23.74 12.16
CA ALA A 316 14.18 -23.26 11.88
C ALA A 316 14.31 -21.74 12.11
N LEU A 317 13.32 -20.96 11.67
CA LEU A 317 13.29 -19.52 11.88
C LEU A 317 13.21 -19.14 13.36
N LEU A 318 12.26 -19.74 14.10
CA LEU A 318 12.08 -19.48 15.54
C LEU A 318 13.32 -19.86 16.34
N ALA A 319 13.98 -20.98 16.00
CA ALA A 319 15.21 -21.40 16.64
C ALA A 319 16.38 -20.42 16.40
N ALA A 320 16.50 -19.90 15.16
CA ALA A 320 17.57 -19.01 14.75
C ALA A 320 17.38 -17.56 15.25
N ARG A 321 16.15 -17.04 15.19
CA ARG A 321 15.85 -15.62 15.47
C ARG A 321 15.32 -15.38 16.88
N ARG A 322 14.61 -16.34 17.45
CA ARG A 322 13.94 -16.24 18.76
C ARG A 322 13.17 -14.92 18.93
N PRO A 323 12.25 -14.60 18.01
CA PRO A 323 11.48 -13.36 18.10
C PRO A 323 10.66 -13.33 19.39
N ALA A 324 10.48 -12.14 19.96
CA ALA A 324 9.60 -11.94 21.10
C ALA A 324 8.14 -11.99 20.64
N LEU A 325 7.50 -13.15 20.75
CA LEU A 325 6.10 -13.31 20.34
C LEU A 325 5.15 -12.55 21.29
N PRO A 326 4.10 -11.91 20.76
CA PRO A 326 3.05 -11.30 21.56
C PRO A 326 2.37 -12.28 22.53
N GLY A 327 1.87 -11.77 23.65
CA GLY A 327 1.23 -12.59 24.69
C GLY A 327 0.03 -13.41 24.18
N TRP A 328 -0.73 -12.86 23.25
CA TRP A 328 -1.89 -13.53 22.66
C TRP A 328 -1.47 -14.76 21.82
N THR A 329 -0.30 -14.71 21.18
CA THR A 329 0.20 -15.81 20.33
C THR A 329 0.41 -17.07 21.16
N TRP A 330 0.93 -16.95 22.38
CA TRP A 330 1.12 -18.11 23.27
C TRP A 330 -0.20 -18.76 23.68
N ARG A 331 -1.19 -17.94 24.02
CA ARG A 331 -2.54 -18.40 24.38
C ARG A 331 -3.18 -19.20 23.25
N ASP A 332 -3.03 -18.71 22.03
CA ASP A 332 -3.69 -19.27 20.86
C ASP A 332 -2.89 -20.44 20.25
N LEU A 333 -1.59 -20.52 20.49
CA LEU A 333 -0.75 -21.67 20.12
C LEU A 333 -0.97 -22.88 21.03
N LEU A 334 -1.31 -22.67 22.30
CA LEU A 334 -1.40 -23.73 23.31
C LEU A 334 -2.27 -24.93 22.85
N PRO A 335 -3.49 -24.74 22.29
CA PRO A 335 -4.31 -25.86 21.82
C PRO A 335 -3.70 -26.64 20.64
N ARG A 336 -2.76 -26.03 19.92
CA ARG A 336 -2.12 -26.64 18.74
C ARG A 336 -0.89 -27.47 19.09
N VAL A 337 -0.26 -27.23 20.24
CA VAL A 337 0.97 -27.90 20.69
C VAL A 337 0.93 -29.43 20.58
N PRO A 338 -0.16 -30.14 20.97
CA PRO A 338 -0.21 -31.60 20.88
C PRO A 338 -0.08 -32.17 19.47
N SER A 339 -0.27 -31.34 18.43
CA SER A 339 -0.21 -31.74 17.03
C SER A 339 1.09 -31.33 16.32
N MET A 340 1.92 -30.49 16.95
CA MET A 340 3.14 -29.96 16.33
C MET A 340 4.17 -31.05 16.03
N SER A 341 4.99 -30.84 14.99
CA SER A 341 6.23 -31.58 14.78
C SER A 341 7.23 -31.41 15.92
N LEU A 342 8.20 -32.32 16.04
CA LEU A 342 9.22 -32.30 17.09
C LEU A 342 10.01 -30.97 17.08
N ASP A 343 10.51 -30.56 15.92
CA ASP A 343 11.32 -29.36 15.77
C ASP A 343 10.55 -28.10 16.16
N LEU A 344 9.28 -28.01 15.75
CA LEU A 344 8.43 -26.89 16.10
C LEU A 344 8.11 -26.86 17.60
N ALA A 345 7.78 -28.02 18.20
CA ALA A 345 7.53 -28.11 19.63
C ALA A 345 8.76 -27.68 20.45
N VAL A 346 9.98 -28.08 20.04
CA VAL A 346 11.23 -27.65 20.69
C VAL A 346 11.46 -26.14 20.55
N ALA A 347 11.24 -25.58 19.36
CA ALA A 347 11.41 -24.14 19.13
C ALA A 347 10.40 -23.31 19.94
N VAL A 348 9.12 -23.70 19.95
CA VAL A 348 8.05 -23.06 20.72
C VAL A 348 8.33 -23.17 22.22
N ARG A 349 8.80 -24.33 22.71
CA ARG A 349 9.20 -24.53 24.11
C ARG A 349 10.30 -23.57 24.54
N ALA A 350 11.33 -23.39 23.71
CA ALA A 350 12.43 -22.47 24.00
C ALA A 350 11.94 -21.01 24.08
N GLY A 351 11.08 -20.60 23.14
CA GLY A 351 10.45 -19.27 23.16
C GLY A 351 9.54 -19.05 24.36
N ALA A 352 8.69 -20.03 24.70
CA ALA A 352 7.79 -19.96 25.85
C ALA A 352 8.56 -19.85 27.18
N ALA A 353 9.66 -20.58 27.33
CA ALA A 353 10.52 -20.48 28.50
C ALA A 353 11.17 -19.10 28.62
N ALA A 354 11.65 -18.53 27.52
CA ALA A 354 12.24 -17.18 27.49
C ALA A 354 11.20 -16.09 27.79
N ALA A 355 9.96 -16.28 27.34
CA ALA A 355 8.84 -15.37 27.59
C ALA A 355 8.18 -15.55 28.98
N GLY A 356 8.60 -16.55 29.77
CA GLY A 356 8.02 -16.82 31.08
C GLY A 356 6.59 -17.38 31.02
N VAL A 357 6.28 -18.19 30.01
CA VAL A 357 4.96 -18.82 29.79
C VAL A 357 5.03 -20.33 30.11
N PRO A 358 4.96 -20.72 31.39
CA PRO A 358 5.25 -22.10 31.83
C PRO A 358 4.22 -23.13 31.36
N GLU A 359 2.98 -22.72 31.08
CA GLU A 359 1.92 -23.59 30.59
C GLU A 359 2.22 -24.13 29.19
N VAL A 360 2.62 -23.26 28.25
CA VAL A 360 3.03 -23.66 26.90
C VAL A 360 4.30 -24.49 26.94
N ALA A 361 5.29 -24.10 27.74
CA ALA A 361 6.54 -24.85 27.87
C ALA A 361 6.29 -26.29 28.36
N ARG A 362 5.41 -26.48 29.35
CA ARG A 362 5.03 -27.81 29.86
C ARG A 362 4.32 -28.65 28.81
N GLU A 363 3.38 -28.06 28.07
CA GLU A 363 2.66 -28.78 27.02
C GLU A 363 3.62 -29.22 25.90
N CYS A 364 4.61 -28.38 25.56
CA CYS A 364 5.64 -28.76 24.61
C CYS A 364 6.52 -29.90 25.14
N ASP A 365 6.93 -29.86 26.43
CA ASP A 365 7.71 -30.95 27.04
C ASP A 365 6.94 -32.30 26.98
N LEU A 366 5.61 -32.28 27.22
CA LEU A 366 4.75 -33.45 27.06
C LEU A 366 4.72 -33.94 25.60
N ARG A 367 4.54 -33.02 24.64
CA ARG A 367 4.55 -33.36 23.21
C ARG A 367 5.86 -34.00 22.77
N VAL A 368 7.00 -33.43 23.18
CA VAL A 368 8.32 -33.97 22.86
C VAL A 368 8.49 -35.38 23.44
N ALA A 369 8.09 -35.61 24.69
CA ALA A 369 8.14 -36.93 25.31
C ALA A 369 7.26 -37.95 24.56
N MET A 370 6.05 -37.57 24.15
CA MET A 370 5.16 -38.44 23.37
C MET A 370 5.76 -38.84 22.02
N LEU A 371 6.38 -37.89 21.32
CA LEU A 371 7.03 -38.14 20.03
C LEU A 371 8.23 -39.07 20.18
N ALA A 372 9.07 -38.86 21.19
CA ALA A 372 10.24 -39.71 21.47
C ALA A 372 9.85 -41.17 21.82
N LEU A 373 8.66 -41.38 22.38
CA LEU A 373 8.14 -42.73 22.67
C LEU A 373 7.50 -43.42 21.45
N SER A 374 7.17 -42.66 20.41
CA SER A 374 6.42 -43.13 19.23
C SER A 374 7.31 -43.45 18.02
N ASP A 375 8.56 -43.00 18.01
CA ASP A 375 9.55 -43.21 16.95
C ASP A 375 10.87 -43.75 17.57
N PRO A 376 10.96 -45.06 17.88
CA PRO A 376 12.05 -45.66 18.66
C PRO A 376 13.38 -45.85 17.93
#